data_AF-A0A7S0ALE7-F1
#
_entry.id   AF-A0A7S0ALE7-F1
#
_cell.length_a   1.000
_cell.length_b   1.000
_cell.length_c   1.000
_cell.angle_alpha   90.00
_cell.angle_beta   90.00
_cell.angle_gamma   90.00
#
_symmetry.space_group_name_H-M   'P 1'
#
loop_
_entity.id
_entity.type
_entity.pdbx_description
1 polymer ?
#
loop_
_entity_poly.entity_id
_entity_poly.type
_entity_poly.pdbx_seq_one_letter_code
_entity_poly.pdbx_strand_id
1 'polypeptide(L)'
;FEGLTCFGMASRTSSSEKKKWQKEGSVHLKKLNSWVRAGNVNAVHYLNLVEAEAAFSKGKVDRAKMMYGESISVAKRNGFIQDAALAHEHASLFFLTQKDNSWAKYHMEKSIELYRDWECEAKVKHLSE
;
A
#
# COMPACT_ATOMS: atom_id res chain seq x y z
N PHE A 1 -8.63 -4.73 0.51
CA PHE A 1 -8.01 -5.27 1.73
C PHE A 1 -7.38 -6.65 1.53
N GLU A 2 -8.10 -7.65 0.99
CA GLU A 2 -7.57 -9.02 0.80
C GLU A 2 -6.29 -9.10 -0.07
N GLY A 3 -6.12 -8.23 -1.07
CA GLY A 3 -4.89 -8.17 -1.86
C GLY A 3 -3.65 -7.73 -1.04
N LEU A 4 -3.81 -6.75 -0.16
CA LEU A 4 -2.73 -6.24 0.69
C LEU A 4 -2.31 -7.27 1.74
N THR A 5 -3.29 -7.96 2.34
CA THR A 5 -3.01 -9.03 3.30
C THR A 5 -2.32 -10.21 2.61
N CYS A 6 -2.72 -10.57 1.39
CA CYS A 6 -2.06 -11.63 0.62
C CYS A 6 -0.58 -11.29 0.34
N PHE A 7 -0.27 -10.09 -0.15
CA PHE A 7 1.13 -9.72 -0.45
C PHE A 7 1.95 -9.45 0.81
N GLY A 8 1.34 -8.94 1.88
CA GLY A 8 1.96 -8.81 3.21
C GLY A 8 2.28 -10.16 3.86
N MET A 9 1.44 -11.18 3.67
CA MET A 9 1.75 -12.55 4.11
C MET A 9 2.83 -13.19 3.23
N ALA A 10 2.80 -12.96 1.92
CA ALA A 10 3.80 -13.50 0.98
C ALA A 10 5.23 -13.03 1.29
N SER A 11 5.41 -11.86 1.90
CA SER A 11 6.73 -11.36 2.32
C SER A 11 7.22 -11.95 3.65
N ARG A 12 6.32 -12.54 4.46
CA ARG A 12 6.60 -13.12 5.79
C ARG A 12 6.67 -14.65 5.80
N THR A 13 6.19 -15.34 4.76
CA THR A 13 6.08 -16.81 4.71
C THR A 13 7.19 -17.51 3.92
N SER A 14 7.34 -18.81 4.15
CA SER A 14 8.28 -19.72 3.47
C SER A 14 8.03 -19.84 1.95
N SER A 15 9.00 -20.40 1.20
CA SER A 15 9.05 -20.41 -0.27
C SER A 15 7.83 -21.03 -0.98
N SER A 16 7.18 -22.04 -0.38
CA SER A 16 6.01 -22.70 -0.97
C SER A 16 4.72 -21.92 -0.72
N GLU A 17 4.57 -21.38 0.49
CA GLU A 17 3.41 -20.57 0.90
C GLU A 17 3.43 -19.19 0.23
N LYS A 18 4.63 -18.62 0.02
CA LYS A 18 4.82 -17.38 -0.74
C LYS A 18 4.18 -17.44 -2.13
N LYS A 19 4.34 -18.55 -2.85
CA LYS A 19 3.73 -18.74 -4.18
C LYS A 19 2.20 -18.79 -4.12
N LYS A 20 1.65 -19.44 -3.08
CA LYS A 20 0.20 -19.50 -2.85
C LYS A 20 -0.38 -18.10 -2.64
N TRP A 21 0.21 -17.33 -1.73
CA TRP A 21 -0.23 -15.97 -1.42
C TRP A 21 -0.06 -15.00 -2.60
N GLN A 22 1.00 -15.14 -3.39
CA GLN A 22 1.17 -14.38 -4.63
C GLN A 22 0.10 -14.71 -5.68
N LYS A 23 -0.33 -15.97 -5.76
CA LYS A 23 -1.39 -16.39 -6.68
C LYS A 23 -2.74 -15.81 -6.27
N GLU A 24 -3.09 -15.89 -4.99
CA GLU A 24 -4.31 -15.27 -4.43
C GLU A 24 -4.30 -13.75 -4.62
N GLY A 25 -3.20 -13.08 -4.25
CA GLY A 25 -3.04 -11.64 -4.48
C GLY A 25 -3.17 -11.23 -5.95
N SER A 26 -2.74 -12.10 -6.88
CA SER A 26 -2.88 -11.86 -8.32
C SER A 26 -4.34 -11.94 -8.81
N VAL A 27 -5.20 -12.74 -8.16
CA VAL A 27 -6.64 -12.76 -8.46
C VAL A 27 -7.27 -11.42 -8.09
N HIS A 28 -6.94 -10.88 -6.91
CA HIS A 28 -7.42 -9.57 -6.47
C HIS A 28 -6.91 -8.44 -7.37
N LEU A 29 -5.65 -8.49 -7.81
CA LEU A 29 -5.11 -7.53 -8.78
C LEU A 29 -5.88 -7.54 -10.10
N LYS A 30 -6.19 -8.73 -10.64
CA LYS A 30 -6.98 -8.84 -11.89
C LYS A 30 -8.37 -8.23 -11.72
N LYS A 31 -9.01 -8.44 -10.57
CA LYS A 31 -10.32 -7.86 -10.25
C LYS A 31 -10.24 -6.33 -10.17
N LEU A 32 -9.26 -5.76 -9.46
CA LEU A 32 -9.04 -4.32 -9.41
C LEU A 32 -8.77 -3.73 -10.80
N ASN A 33 -7.94 -4.39 -11.60
CA ASN A 33 -7.64 -3.96 -12.97
C ASN A 33 -8.89 -3.99 -13.86
N SER A 34 -9.77 -4.98 -13.69
CA SER A 34 -11.06 -5.02 -14.41
C SER A 34 -11.96 -3.82 -14.06
N TRP A 35 -11.98 -3.39 -12.80
CA TRP A 35 -12.75 -2.21 -12.38
C TRP A 35 -12.17 -0.91 -12.93
N VAL A 36 -10.85 -0.77 -12.92
CA VAL A 36 -10.18 0.38 -13.53
C VAL A 36 -10.48 0.45 -15.02
N ARG A 37 -10.40 -0.69 -15.74
CA ARG A 37 -10.76 -0.77 -17.17
C ARG A 37 -12.23 -0.48 -17.44
N ALA A 38 -13.12 -0.80 -16.50
CA ALA A 38 -14.53 -0.45 -16.55
C ALA A 38 -14.81 1.02 -16.22
N GLY A 39 -13.78 1.84 -16.00
CA GLY A 39 -13.89 3.28 -15.76
C GLY A 39 -14.01 3.67 -14.28
N ASN A 40 -13.79 2.75 -13.35
CA ASN A 40 -13.83 3.07 -11.92
C ASN A 40 -12.54 3.77 -11.49
N VAL A 41 -12.56 5.10 -11.51
CA VAL A 41 -11.45 5.96 -11.07
C VAL A 41 -11.10 5.78 -9.58
N ASN A 42 -12.05 5.35 -8.76
CA ASN A 42 -11.85 5.10 -7.32
C ASN A 42 -11.15 3.77 -7.06
N ALA A 43 -10.96 2.92 -8.07
CA ALA A 43 -10.19 1.68 -7.93
C ALA A 43 -8.70 1.87 -8.26
N VAL A 44 -8.32 3.02 -8.85
CA VAL A 44 -6.97 3.25 -9.39
C VAL A 44 -5.92 3.32 -8.29
N HIS A 45 -6.16 4.06 -7.21
CA HIS A 45 -5.20 4.16 -6.11
C HIS A 45 -5.05 2.82 -5.37
N TYR A 46 -6.14 2.06 -5.19
CA TYR A 46 -6.06 0.71 -4.64
C TYR A 46 -5.28 -0.25 -5.53
N LEU A 47 -5.46 -0.17 -6.86
CA LEU A 47 -4.67 -0.95 -7.80
C LEU A 47 -3.18 -0.65 -7.64
N ASN A 48 -2.80 0.64 -7.64
CA ASN A 48 -1.42 1.07 -7.50
C ASN A 48 -0.81 0.61 -6.16
N LEU A 49 -1.56 0.67 -5.07
CA LEU A 49 -1.08 0.22 -3.76
C LEU A 49 -0.81 -1.29 -3.74
N VAL A 50 -1.72 -2.10 -4.30
CA VAL A 50 -1.54 -3.55 -4.36
C VAL A 50 -0.43 -3.93 -5.35
N GLU A 51 -0.25 -3.18 -6.44
CA GLU A 51 0.88 -3.35 -7.36
C GLU A 51 2.22 -3.02 -6.70
N ALA A 52 2.26 -2.02 -5.81
CA ALA A 52 3.46 -1.69 -5.03
C ALA A 52 3.90 -2.87 -4.15
N GLU A 53 2.96 -3.44 -3.37
CA GLU A 53 3.21 -4.61 -2.53
C GLU A 53 3.61 -5.85 -3.35
N ALA A 54 2.97 -6.06 -4.50
CA ALA A 54 3.32 -7.14 -5.40
C ALA A 54 4.74 -6.98 -5.97
N ALA A 55 5.13 -5.76 -6.35
CA ALA A 55 6.48 -5.44 -6.81
C ALA A 55 7.52 -5.63 -5.70
N PHE A 56 7.20 -5.20 -4.48
CA PHE A 56 8.03 -5.39 -3.31
C PHE A 56 8.27 -6.88 -3.01
N SER A 57 7.21 -7.71 -3.03
CA SER A 57 7.32 -9.17 -2.81
C SER A 57 8.23 -9.89 -3.83
N LYS A 58 8.43 -9.27 -5.01
CA LYS A 58 9.27 -9.73 -6.12
C LYS A 58 10.67 -9.11 -6.12
N GLY A 59 11.01 -8.27 -5.14
CA GLY A 59 12.29 -7.58 -5.06
C GLY A 59 12.45 -6.42 -6.06
N LYS A 60 11.38 -5.95 -6.69
CA LYS A 60 11.41 -4.83 -7.65
C LYS A 60 11.25 -3.50 -6.92
N VAL A 61 12.30 -3.09 -6.23
CA VAL A 61 12.32 -1.92 -5.32
C VAL A 61 11.89 -0.62 -6.02
N ASP A 62 12.48 -0.29 -7.16
CA ASP A 62 12.17 0.97 -7.86
C ASP A 62 10.72 1.04 -8.32
N ARG A 63 10.20 -0.09 -8.82
CA ARG A 63 8.80 -0.20 -9.22
C ARG A 63 7.87 -0.05 -8.03
N ALA A 64 8.19 -0.67 -6.89
CA ALA A 64 7.39 -0.53 -5.67
C ALA A 64 7.33 0.93 -5.21
N LYS A 65 8.48 1.62 -5.15
CA LYS A 65 8.57 3.04 -4.78
C LYS A 65 7.70 3.93 -5.68
N MET A 66 7.78 3.72 -6.99
CA MET A 66 6.98 4.48 -7.96
C MET A 66 5.47 4.25 -7.75
N MET A 67 5.06 2.99 -7.58
CA MET A 67 3.65 2.63 -7.38
C MET A 67 3.08 3.18 -6.05
N TYR A 68 3.86 3.21 -4.97
CA TYR A 68 3.44 3.87 -3.73
C TYR A 68 3.20 5.38 -3.93
N GLY A 69 4.12 6.06 -4.64
CA GLY A 69 3.97 7.47 -4.96
C GLY A 69 2.73 7.77 -5.81
N GLU A 70 2.48 6.94 -6.82
CA GLU A 70 1.27 7.05 -7.66
C GLU A 70 -0.01 6.80 -6.86
N SER A 71 -0.03 5.79 -5.98
CA SER A 71 -1.18 5.51 -5.11
C SER A 71 -1.52 6.71 -4.23
N ILE A 72 -0.51 7.28 -3.54
CA ILE A 72 -0.67 8.46 -2.68
C ILE A 72 -1.20 9.64 -3.51
N SER A 73 -0.59 9.91 -4.68
CA SER A 73 -0.97 11.05 -5.52
C SER A 73 -2.42 10.95 -6.00
N VAL A 74 -2.84 9.77 -6.48
CA VAL A 74 -4.21 9.54 -6.96
C VAL A 74 -5.21 9.61 -5.81
N ALA A 75 -4.92 8.98 -4.68
CA ALA A 75 -5.80 9.02 -3.51
C ALA A 75 -6.02 10.47 -3.03
N LYS A 76 -4.95 11.26 -2.91
CA LYS A 76 -5.04 12.68 -2.52
C LYS A 76 -5.83 13.51 -3.54
N ARG A 77 -5.57 13.32 -4.84
CA ARG A 77 -6.27 14.07 -5.91
C ARG A 77 -7.77 13.81 -5.90
N ASN A 78 -8.18 12.58 -5.57
CA ASN A 78 -9.58 12.18 -5.54
C ASN A 78 -10.25 12.42 -4.18
N GLY A 79 -9.54 13.00 -3.20
CA GLY A 79 -10.09 13.30 -1.87
C GLY A 79 -10.18 12.09 -0.94
N PHE A 80 -9.55 10.95 -1.26
CA PHE A 80 -9.51 9.76 -0.42
C PHE A 80 -8.37 9.86 0.61
N ILE A 81 -8.60 10.63 1.66
CA ILE A 81 -7.62 10.88 2.74
C ILE A 81 -7.22 9.57 3.44
N GLN A 82 -8.16 8.63 3.63
CA GLN A 82 -7.94 7.22 4.04
C GLN A 82 -6.76 6.60 3.34
N ASP A 83 -6.88 6.65 2.03
CA ASP A 83 -6.19 5.72 1.18
C ASP A 83 -4.82 6.29 0.92
N ALA A 84 -4.71 7.62 0.91
CA ALA A 84 -3.45 8.31 1.03
C ALA A 84 -2.73 7.96 2.34
N ALA A 85 -3.43 8.01 3.50
CA ALA A 85 -2.84 7.65 4.79
C ALA A 85 -2.36 6.19 4.81
N LEU A 86 -3.21 5.26 4.37
CA LEU A 86 -2.87 3.85 4.24
C LEU A 86 -1.70 3.60 3.29
N ALA A 87 -1.66 4.30 2.15
CA ALA A 87 -0.53 4.18 1.22
C ALA A 87 0.77 4.74 1.82
N HIS A 88 0.70 5.81 2.61
CA HIS A 88 1.82 6.32 3.40
C HIS A 88 2.30 5.32 4.46
N GLU A 89 1.38 4.66 5.17
CA GLU A 89 1.68 3.61 6.16
C GLU A 89 2.48 2.45 5.52
N HIS A 90 1.98 1.92 4.40
CA HIS A 90 2.66 0.85 3.66
C HIS A 90 4.00 1.30 3.07
N ALA A 91 4.09 2.52 2.54
CA ALA A 91 5.34 3.08 2.05
C ALA A 91 6.38 3.21 3.18
N SER A 92 5.96 3.61 4.38
CA SER A 92 6.85 3.68 5.55
C SER A 92 7.45 2.32 5.88
N LEU A 93 6.62 1.28 5.94
CA LEU A 93 7.07 -0.11 6.17
C LEU A 93 8.03 -0.58 5.09
N PHE A 94 7.76 -0.27 3.83
CA PHE A 94 8.66 -0.55 2.71
C PHE A 94 10.03 0.11 2.92
N PHE A 95 10.10 1.41 3.23
CA PHE A 95 11.38 2.09 3.45
C PHE A 95 12.14 1.59 4.67
N LEU A 96 11.44 1.15 5.73
CA LEU A 96 12.08 0.47 6.87
C LEU A 96 12.79 -0.82 6.43
N THR A 97 12.15 -1.63 5.59
CA THR A 97 12.78 -2.86 5.07
C THR A 97 13.99 -2.56 4.18
N GLN A 98 14.01 -1.40 3.52
CA GLN A 98 15.13 -0.90 2.72
C GLN A 98 16.23 -0.22 3.57
N LYS A 99 16.06 -0.13 4.90
CA LYS A 99 16.95 0.58 5.84
C LYS A 99 17.04 2.09 5.60
N ASP A 100 16.06 2.67 4.91
CA ASP A 100 15.96 4.12 4.68
C ASP A 100 15.06 4.77 5.73
N ASN A 101 15.64 5.00 6.92
CA ASN A 101 14.91 5.52 8.08
C ASN A 101 14.35 6.93 7.85
N SER A 102 15.00 7.74 7.01
CA SER A 102 14.57 9.10 6.70
C SER A 102 13.24 9.09 5.95
N TRP A 103 13.15 8.30 4.87
CA TRP A 103 11.90 8.16 4.13
C TRP A 103 10.84 7.40 4.92
N ALA A 104 11.23 6.39 5.70
CA ALA A 104 10.31 5.68 6.57
C ALA A 104 9.60 6.62 7.55
N LYS A 105 10.36 7.47 8.24
CA LYS A 105 9.83 8.45 9.20
C LYS A 105 8.92 9.48 8.51
N TYR A 106 9.36 10.03 7.38
CA TYR A 106 8.57 10.98 6.59
C TYR A 106 7.19 10.40 6.23
N HIS A 107 7.16 9.17 5.72
CA HIS A 107 5.91 8.52 5.33
C HIS A 107 5.03 8.19 6.55
N MET A 108 5.62 7.79 7.68
CA MET A 108 4.87 7.54 8.92
C MET A 108 4.21 8.82 9.45
N GLU A 109 4.97 9.91 9.55
CA GLU A 109 4.44 11.21 10.02
C GLU A 109 3.28 11.69 9.13
N LYS A 110 3.42 11.55 7.80
CA LYS A 110 2.35 11.90 6.86
C LYS A 110 1.13 11.01 6.98
N SER A 111 1.30 9.72 7.26
CA SER A 111 0.17 8.81 7.55
C SER A 111 -0.60 9.27 8.78
N ILE A 112 0.11 9.59 9.86
CA ILE A 112 -0.49 10.06 11.13
C ILE A 112 -1.22 11.39 10.94
N GLU A 113 -0.62 12.34 10.23
CA GLU A 113 -1.25 13.64 9.89
C GLU A 113 -2.56 13.42 9.14
N LEU A 114 -2.57 12.60 8.10
CA LEU A 114 -3.77 12.33 7.31
C LEU A 114 -4.86 11.58 8.09
N TYR A 115 -4.50 10.64 8.98
CA TYR A 115 -5.47 10.00 9.86
C TYR A 115 -6.03 10.95 10.92
N ARG A 116 -5.22 11.92 11.38
CA ARG A 116 -5.68 12.98 12.28
C ARG A 116 -6.64 13.92 11.56
N ASP A 117 -6.33 14.30 10.32
CA ASP A 117 -7.19 15.16 9.51
C ASP A 117 -8.53 14.49 9.16
N TRP A 118 -8.58 13.16 9.14
CA TRP A 118 -9.85 12.44 9.06
C TRP A 118 -10.65 12.49 10.37
N GLU A 119 -10.05 12.82 11.51
CA GLU A 119 -10.63 12.62 12.85
C GLU A 119 -10.67 11.14 13.27
N CYS A 120 -9.77 10.30 12.74
CA CYS A 120 -9.63 8.91 13.15
C CYS A 120 -8.67 8.76 14.35
N GLU A 121 -9.08 9.22 15.53
CA GLU A 121 -8.23 9.22 16.74
C GLU A 121 -7.71 7.83 17.14
N ALA A 122 -8.52 6.77 16.94
CA ALA A 122 -8.12 5.40 17.25
C ALA A 122 -6.88 4.95 16.44
N LYS A 123 -6.79 5.37 15.17
CA LYS A 123 -5.68 5.00 14.30
C LYS A 123 -4.46 5.88 14.50
N VAL A 124 -4.66 7.15 14.84
CA VAL A 124 -3.58 8.05 15.29
C VAL A 124 -2.89 7.47 16.52
N LYS A 125 -3.66 7.06 17.54
CA LYS A 125 -3.10 6.50 18.77
C LYS A 125 -2.31 5.22 18.51
N HIS A 126 -2.85 4.32 17.68
CA HIS A 126 -2.19 3.06 17.31
C HIS A 126 -0.86 3.25 16.55
N LEU A 127 -0.72 4.31 15.77
CA LEU A 127 0.49 4.61 15.00
C LEU A 127 1.52 5.46 15.76
N SER A 128 1.11 6.10 16.86
CA SER A 128 1.96 6.96 17.70
C SER A 128 2.58 6.28 18.92
N GLU A 129 2.12 5.06 19.26
CA GLU A 129 2.70 4.19 20.28
C GLU A 129 3.88 3.39 19.72
#